data_AF-A0A7Y4XGN5-F1
#
_entry.id   AF-A0A7Y4XGN5-F1
#
_cell.length_a   1.000
_cell.length_b   1.000
_cell.length_c   1.000
_cell.angle_alpha   90.00
_cell.angle_beta   90.00
_cell.angle_gamma   90.00
#
_symmetry.space_group_name_H-M   'P 1'
#
loop_
_entity.id
_entity.type
_entity.pdbx_description
1 polymer ?
#
loop_
_entity_poly.entity_id
_entity_poly.type
_entity_poly.pdbx_seq_one_letter_code
_entity_poly.pdbx_strand_id
1 'polypeptide(L)'
;MKDELFDAVHRGELTPDEAERKALSAGLGVLRDIPDPQQFDPEREAWWTLPMVMAWIVWRTIDRVRGQYDPYRIASYYWVYQPISGHGTADERGGHWLKQQEQASAMDLSLIEAFGLFDEGDKERREATVREAREDLWNKASIGEVQCIAVRLSDQEVVAVPEIEWSYLDLHQNHGRDELCFQHSSTPRYRAVKFRKSEVLQIWKAAKASVRARRDAQERCKQWLIREMSLHRESQTMSKAEAAKFARTRFGIARDPFRAIWTAAIKQADARTWALGGRRPDKQAEKNRRTK
;
A
#
# COMPACT_ATOMS: atom_id res chain seq x y z
N MET A 1 -29.63 -2.16 -13.40
CA MET A 1 -28.88 -1.19 -12.57
C MET A 1 -27.49 -1.65 -12.16
N LYS A 2 -27.26 -2.79 -11.47
CA LYS A 2 -25.88 -3.25 -11.17
C LYS A 2 -25.10 -3.57 -12.45
N ASP A 3 -25.72 -4.26 -13.39
CA ASP A 3 -25.12 -4.60 -14.70
C ASP A 3 -24.84 -3.35 -15.55
N GLU A 4 -25.72 -2.36 -15.51
CA GLU A 4 -25.50 -1.07 -16.19
C GLU A 4 -24.26 -0.33 -15.67
N LEU A 5 -23.96 -0.42 -14.37
CA LEU A 5 -22.74 0.14 -13.80
C LEU A 5 -21.50 -0.62 -14.28
N PHE A 6 -21.54 -1.95 -14.29
CA PHE A 6 -20.45 -2.76 -14.86
C PHE A 6 -20.21 -2.42 -16.33
N ASP A 7 -21.27 -2.36 -17.12
CA ASP A 7 -21.23 -2.03 -18.54
C ASP A 7 -20.65 -0.64 -18.81
N ALA A 8 -21.02 0.35 -18.02
CA ALA A 8 -20.44 1.69 -18.12
C ALA A 8 -18.94 1.71 -17.77
N VAL A 9 -18.51 0.93 -16.77
CA VAL A 9 -17.09 0.79 -16.41
C VAL A 9 -16.32 0.03 -17.49
N HIS A 10 -16.90 -1.04 -18.06
CA HIS A 10 -16.32 -1.79 -19.18
C HIS A 10 -16.15 -0.95 -20.44
N ARG A 11 -17.02 0.06 -20.66
CA ARG A 11 -16.91 1.00 -21.78
C ARG A 11 -16.00 2.21 -21.50
N GLY A 12 -15.49 2.35 -20.27
CA GLY A 12 -14.70 3.50 -19.84
C GLY A 12 -15.53 4.78 -19.64
N GLU A 13 -16.87 4.67 -19.57
CA GLU A 13 -17.77 5.80 -19.30
C GLU A 13 -17.79 6.17 -17.82
N LEU A 14 -17.44 5.22 -16.95
CA LEU A 14 -17.25 5.43 -15.51
C LEU A 14 -15.92 4.86 -15.05
N THR A 15 -15.29 5.59 -14.13
CA THR A 15 -14.19 5.03 -13.35
C THR A 15 -14.72 4.03 -12.32
N PRO A 16 -13.89 3.06 -11.89
CA PRO A 16 -14.23 2.17 -10.79
C PRO A 16 -14.77 2.88 -9.54
N ASP A 17 -14.11 3.96 -9.11
CA ASP A 17 -14.49 4.71 -7.91
C ASP A 17 -15.84 5.45 -8.06
N GLU A 18 -16.17 5.90 -9.28
CA GLU A 18 -17.49 6.47 -9.56
C GLU A 18 -18.58 5.40 -9.54
N ALA A 19 -18.31 4.22 -10.10
CA ALA A 19 -19.26 3.12 -10.10
C ALA A 19 -19.53 2.60 -8.68
N GLU A 20 -18.50 2.47 -7.84
CA GLU A 20 -18.63 2.10 -6.43
C GLU A 20 -19.48 3.12 -5.65
N ARG A 21 -19.20 4.42 -5.82
CA ARG A 21 -20.00 5.48 -5.17
C ARG A 21 -21.46 5.44 -5.63
N LYS A 22 -21.70 5.24 -6.93
CA LYS A 22 -23.06 5.12 -7.47
C LYS A 22 -23.78 3.91 -6.92
N ALA A 23 -23.13 2.74 -6.90
CA ALA A 23 -23.69 1.52 -6.34
C ALA A 23 -24.07 1.70 -4.86
N LEU A 24 -23.19 2.30 -4.06
CA LEU A 24 -23.45 2.59 -2.65
C LEU A 24 -24.62 3.56 -2.47
N SER A 25 -24.65 4.64 -3.25
CA SER A 25 -25.74 5.64 -3.18
C SER A 25 -27.10 5.07 -3.57
N ALA A 26 -27.10 4.03 -4.42
CA ALA A 26 -28.30 3.34 -4.86
C ALA A 26 -28.68 2.13 -3.98
N GLY A 27 -27.98 1.91 -2.86
CA GLY A 27 -28.27 0.81 -1.93
C GLY A 27 -27.88 -0.58 -2.43
N LEU A 28 -27.06 -0.68 -3.49
CA LEU A 28 -26.61 -1.96 -4.06
C LEU A 28 -25.43 -2.60 -3.30
N GLY A 29 -24.86 -1.88 -2.33
CA GLY A 29 -23.61 -2.25 -1.69
C GLY A 29 -22.40 -1.93 -2.57
N VAL A 30 -21.24 -2.49 -2.22
CA VAL A 30 -20.00 -2.38 -3.01
C VAL A 30 -20.05 -3.32 -4.22
N LEU A 31 -19.48 -2.90 -5.34
CA LEU A 31 -19.38 -3.71 -6.55
C LEU A 31 -18.24 -4.73 -6.44
N ARG A 32 -17.09 -4.28 -5.92
CA ARG A 32 -15.94 -5.11 -5.61
C ARG A 32 -16.11 -5.81 -4.27
N ASP A 33 -16.00 -7.13 -4.29
CA ASP A 33 -15.89 -7.92 -3.07
C ASP A 33 -14.45 -7.87 -2.55
N ILE A 34 -14.27 -7.27 -1.37
CA ILE A 34 -12.99 -7.26 -0.66
C ILE A 34 -13.21 -8.06 0.62
N PRO A 35 -12.56 -9.22 0.76
CA PRO A 35 -12.71 -10.03 1.95
C PRO A 35 -12.23 -9.28 3.20
N ASP A 36 -12.85 -9.59 4.33
CA ASP A 36 -12.42 -9.05 5.62
C ASP A 36 -10.95 -9.44 5.91
N PRO A 37 -10.03 -8.48 6.06
CA PRO A 37 -8.62 -8.77 6.33
C PRO A 37 -8.37 -9.64 7.57
N GLN A 38 -9.28 -9.67 8.55
CA GLN A 38 -9.15 -10.49 9.75
C GLN A 38 -9.36 -11.99 9.49
N GLN A 39 -10.11 -12.34 8.44
CA GLN A 39 -10.30 -13.73 8.01
C GLN A 39 -9.04 -14.29 7.35
N PHE A 40 -8.20 -13.41 6.80
CA PHE A 40 -6.99 -13.75 6.07
C PHE A 40 -5.77 -13.17 6.78
N ASP A 41 -5.43 -13.75 7.92
CA ASP A 41 -4.33 -13.29 8.77
C ASP A 41 -3.01 -14.03 8.50
N PRO A 42 -2.02 -13.40 7.83
CA PRO A 42 -0.71 -14.01 7.58
C PRO A 42 0.06 -14.36 8.85
N GLU A 43 -0.25 -13.70 9.98
CA GLU A 43 0.44 -13.96 11.24
C GLU A 43 0.08 -15.33 11.83
N ARG A 44 -0.97 -15.99 11.35
CA ARG A 44 -1.30 -17.36 11.75
C ARG A 44 -0.44 -18.42 11.07
N GLU A 45 0.19 -18.07 9.96
CA GLU A 45 1.04 -18.99 9.21
C GLU A 45 2.38 -19.21 9.91
N ALA A 46 2.84 -20.46 10.00
CA ALA A 46 4.19 -20.75 10.47
C ALA A 46 5.25 -20.49 9.38
N TRP A 47 4.85 -20.62 8.12
CA TRP A 47 5.69 -20.52 6.94
C TRP A 47 5.12 -19.52 5.95
N TRP A 48 5.94 -18.60 5.47
CA TRP A 48 5.55 -17.59 4.49
C TRP A 48 6.11 -17.91 3.12
N THR A 49 5.33 -17.64 2.07
CA THR A 49 5.80 -17.80 0.69
C THR A 49 6.86 -16.75 0.35
N LEU A 50 7.63 -16.98 -0.71
CA LEU A 50 8.61 -16.01 -1.21
C LEU A 50 8.06 -14.57 -1.36
N PRO A 51 6.93 -14.31 -2.05
CA PRO A 51 6.41 -12.96 -2.19
C PRO A 51 5.93 -12.35 -0.86
N MET A 52 5.43 -13.16 0.08
CA MET A 52 5.08 -12.70 1.44
C MET A 52 6.32 -12.20 2.21
N VAL A 53 7.43 -12.96 2.15
CA VAL A 53 8.68 -12.57 2.79
C VAL A 53 9.25 -11.31 2.16
N MET A 54 9.29 -11.24 0.83
CA MET A 54 9.74 -10.04 0.13
C MET A 54 8.89 -8.82 0.49
N ALA A 55 7.56 -8.96 0.55
CA ALA A 55 6.70 -7.87 1.00
C ALA A 55 6.96 -7.45 2.46
N TRP A 56 7.28 -8.39 3.35
CA TRP A 56 7.72 -8.04 4.69
C TRP A 56 9.04 -7.26 4.67
N ILE A 57 10.00 -7.67 3.83
CA ILE A 57 11.30 -7.01 3.68
C ILE A 57 11.17 -5.58 3.19
N VAL A 58 10.37 -5.39 2.16
CA VAL A 58 10.12 -4.08 1.54
C VAL A 58 9.35 -3.16 2.49
N TRP A 59 8.26 -3.60 3.12
CA TRP A 59 7.33 -2.67 3.80
C TRP A 59 7.24 -2.83 5.32
N ARG A 60 7.66 -3.94 5.92
CA ARG A 60 7.52 -4.22 7.37
C ARG A 60 6.10 -4.08 7.90
N THR A 61 5.10 -4.40 7.10
CA THR A 61 3.69 -4.35 7.52
C THR A 61 2.96 -5.63 7.13
N ILE A 62 2.14 -6.15 8.05
CA ILE A 62 1.32 -7.35 7.80
C ILE A 62 0.30 -7.11 6.69
N ASP A 63 -0.19 -5.88 6.52
CA ASP A 63 -1.11 -5.56 5.43
C ASP A 63 -0.49 -5.80 4.04
N ARG A 64 0.81 -5.50 3.89
CA ARG A 64 1.54 -5.75 2.64
C ARG A 64 1.83 -7.23 2.44
N VAL A 65 2.13 -7.95 3.52
CA VAL A 65 2.27 -9.42 3.49
C VAL A 65 0.94 -10.05 3.09
N ARG A 66 -0.19 -9.57 3.61
CA ARG A 66 -1.54 -10.06 3.27
C ARG A 66 -1.86 -9.86 1.80
N GLY A 67 -1.46 -8.74 1.20
CA GLY A 67 -1.58 -8.51 -0.25
C GLY A 67 -0.82 -9.53 -1.12
N GLN A 68 0.12 -10.28 -0.53
CA GLN A 68 0.86 -11.37 -1.17
C GLN A 68 0.46 -12.77 -0.65
N TYR A 69 -0.60 -12.86 0.15
CA TYR A 69 -1.08 -14.13 0.70
C TYR A 69 -2.13 -14.73 -0.24
N ASP A 70 -1.82 -15.86 -0.87
CA ASP A 70 -2.66 -16.44 -1.94
C ASP A 70 -4.13 -16.61 -1.57
N PRO A 71 -4.51 -17.11 -0.38
CA PRO A 71 -5.92 -17.22 -0.01
C PRO A 71 -6.64 -15.87 -0.02
N TYR A 72 -5.98 -14.79 0.44
CA TYR A 72 -6.54 -13.44 0.40
C TYR A 72 -6.68 -12.95 -1.04
N ARG A 73 -5.64 -13.12 -1.87
CA ARG A 73 -5.65 -12.68 -3.27
C ARG A 73 -6.74 -13.38 -4.07
N ILE A 74 -6.84 -14.70 -3.97
CA ILE A 74 -7.85 -15.50 -4.66
C ILE A 74 -9.26 -15.09 -4.19
N ALA A 75 -9.45 -14.74 -2.92
CA ALA A 75 -10.74 -14.27 -2.43
C ALA A 75 -11.06 -12.81 -2.83
N SER A 76 -10.10 -12.07 -3.40
CA SER A 76 -10.22 -10.64 -3.65
C SER A 76 -10.37 -10.34 -5.14
N TYR A 77 -11.30 -9.44 -5.47
CA TYR A 77 -11.52 -8.96 -6.83
C TYR A 77 -10.98 -7.54 -7.01
N TYR A 78 -10.48 -7.19 -8.19
CA TYR A 78 -9.94 -5.85 -8.48
C TYR A 78 -10.26 -5.41 -9.88
N TRP A 79 -10.38 -4.11 -10.03
CA TRP A 79 -10.55 -3.47 -11.32
C TRP A 79 -9.22 -3.42 -12.07
N VAL A 80 -9.18 -4.05 -13.24
CA VAL A 80 -8.02 -4.06 -14.13
C VAL A 80 -8.40 -3.30 -15.38
N TYR A 81 -7.64 -2.26 -15.71
CA TYR A 81 -7.80 -1.55 -16.98
C TYR A 81 -7.43 -2.50 -18.13
N GLN A 82 -8.27 -2.56 -19.15
CA GLN A 82 -7.91 -3.22 -20.40
C GLN A 82 -8.20 -2.27 -21.58
N PRO A 83 -7.26 -2.10 -22.52
CA PRO A 83 -7.53 -1.36 -23.73
C PRO A 83 -8.59 -2.12 -24.55
N ILE A 84 -9.61 -1.41 -25.03
CA ILE A 84 -10.56 -1.98 -26.00
C ILE A 84 -9.91 -1.79 -27.35
N SER A 85 -9.32 -2.86 -27.90
CA SER A 85 -8.65 -2.80 -29.20
C SER A 85 -9.66 -2.49 -30.31
N GLY A 86 -9.82 -1.20 -30.62
CA GLY A 86 -10.36 -0.72 -31.89
C GLY A 86 -9.20 -0.57 -32.88
N HIS A 87 -9.35 -1.09 -34.10
CA HIS A 87 -8.33 -1.09 -35.14
C HIS A 87 -7.62 0.28 -35.33
N GLY A 88 -6.40 0.41 -34.77
CA GLY A 88 -5.33 1.25 -35.31
C GLY A 88 -5.43 2.77 -35.17
N THR A 89 -6.37 3.33 -34.39
CA THR A 89 -6.43 4.78 -34.17
C THR A 89 -5.95 5.17 -32.77
N ALA A 90 -5.21 6.28 -32.66
CA ALA A 90 -4.59 6.82 -31.45
C ALA A 90 -5.53 7.16 -30.27
N ASP A 91 -6.83 6.90 -30.39
CA ASP A 91 -7.81 6.97 -29.31
C ASP A 91 -7.97 5.58 -28.68
N GLU A 92 -6.99 5.15 -27.87
CA GLU A 92 -7.10 3.93 -27.07
C GLU A 92 -8.11 4.15 -25.93
N ARG A 93 -9.40 4.03 -26.25
CA ARG A 93 -10.42 3.90 -25.21
C ARG A 93 -10.27 2.51 -24.56
N GLY A 94 -10.24 2.49 -23.24
CA GLY A 94 -10.26 1.26 -22.46
C GLY A 94 -11.26 1.33 -21.32
N GLY A 95 -11.65 0.16 -20.85
CA GLY A 95 -12.53 0.01 -19.69
C GLY A 95 -11.80 -0.59 -18.51
N HIS A 96 -12.54 -0.86 -17.44
CA HIS A 96 -12.04 -1.66 -16.33
C HIS A 96 -12.90 -2.90 -16.13
N TRP A 97 -12.24 -4.04 -15.93
CA TRP A 97 -12.91 -5.31 -15.66
C TRP A 97 -12.61 -5.75 -14.24
N LEU A 98 -13.64 -6.22 -13.55
CA LEU A 98 -13.48 -6.82 -12.25
C LEU A 98 -12.92 -8.23 -12.42
N LYS A 99 -11.67 -8.43 -12.02
CA LYS A 99 -10.97 -9.71 -12.11
C LYS A 99 -10.57 -10.20 -10.73
N GLN A 100 -10.68 -11.51 -10.54
CA GLN A 100 -10.08 -12.18 -9.39
C GLN A 100 -8.57 -12.06 -9.47
N GLN A 101 -7.87 -11.85 -8.35
CA GLN A 101 -6.40 -11.87 -8.40
C GLN A 101 -5.88 -13.28 -8.59
N GLU A 102 -4.81 -13.35 -9.35
CA GLU A 102 -3.96 -14.53 -9.45
C GLU A 102 -3.11 -14.68 -8.18
N GLN A 103 -2.48 -15.85 -8.04
CA GLN A 103 -1.54 -16.14 -6.96
C GLN A 103 -0.43 -15.07 -6.90
N ALA A 104 0.14 -14.88 -5.72
CA ALA A 104 1.24 -13.96 -5.56
C ALA A 104 2.49 -14.50 -6.25
N SER A 105 3.28 -13.59 -6.83
CA SER A 105 4.54 -13.88 -7.48
C SER A 105 5.56 -12.82 -7.09
N ALA A 106 6.75 -13.26 -6.73
CA ALA A 106 7.89 -12.39 -6.47
C ALA A 106 8.37 -11.69 -7.76
N MET A 107 8.17 -12.33 -8.92
CA MET A 107 8.40 -11.67 -10.21
C MET A 107 7.42 -10.53 -10.44
N ASP A 108 6.14 -10.69 -10.09
CA ASP A 108 5.14 -9.63 -10.23
C ASP A 108 5.50 -8.42 -9.36
N LEU A 109 5.96 -8.64 -8.13
CA LEU A 109 6.48 -7.56 -7.27
C LEU A 109 7.64 -6.81 -7.94
N SER A 110 8.55 -7.54 -8.59
CA SER A 110 9.71 -6.97 -9.28
C SER A 110 9.29 -6.17 -10.52
N LEU A 111 8.30 -6.65 -11.29
CA LEU A 111 7.74 -5.93 -12.44
C LEU A 111 7.00 -4.67 -12.01
N ILE A 112 6.17 -4.75 -10.95
CA ILE A 112 5.48 -3.59 -10.38
C ILE A 112 6.48 -2.50 -9.97
N GLU A 113 7.60 -2.88 -9.36
CA GLU A 113 8.68 -1.93 -9.03
C GLU A 113 9.32 -1.33 -10.29
N ALA A 114 9.72 -2.17 -11.24
CA ALA A 114 10.43 -1.76 -12.44
C ALA A 114 9.62 -0.78 -13.31
N PHE A 115 8.30 -0.97 -13.38
CA PHE A 115 7.38 -0.09 -14.09
C PHE A 115 6.88 1.09 -13.23
N GLY A 116 7.31 1.19 -11.97
CA GLY A 116 6.92 2.27 -11.06
C GLY A 116 5.43 2.29 -10.71
N LEU A 117 4.77 1.13 -10.78
CA LEU A 117 3.32 0.95 -10.63
C LEU A 117 2.85 0.94 -9.16
N PHE A 118 3.76 1.06 -8.20
CA PHE A 118 3.38 1.33 -6.82
C PHE A 118 2.74 2.71 -6.70
N ASP A 119 1.69 2.80 -5.88
CA ASP A 119 1.19 4.09 -5.42
C ASP A 119 2.30 4.89 -4.74
N GLU A 120 2.27 6.21 -4.83
CA GLU A 120 3.23 7.10 -4.17
C GLU A 120 3.26 6.85 -2.66
N GLY A 121 2.11 6.56 -2.05
CA GLY A 121 2.01 6.15 -0.66
C GLY A 121 2.82 4.89 -0.34
N ASP A 122 2.99 3.98 -1.30
CA ASP A 122 3.70 2.71 -1.12
C ASP A 122 5.20 2.85 -1.34
N LYS A 123 5.60 3.66 -2.31
CA LYS A 123 7.00 4.05 -2.52
C LYS A 123 7.55 4.76 -1.28
N GLU A 124 6.74 5.63 -0.71
CA GLU A 124 7.10 6.39 0.47
C GLU A 124 7.24 5.52 1.74
N ARG A 125 6.53 4.40 1.83
CA ARG A 125 6.44 3.55 3.03
C ARG A 125 7.43 2.38 3.04
N ARG A 126 8.22 2.18 1.99
CA ARG A 126 9.16 1.06 1.91
C ARG A 126 10.46 1.34 2.69
N GLU A 127 10.97 0.33 3.37
CA GLU A 127 12.28 0.31 4.03
C GLU A 127 13.40 -0.10 3.05
N ALA A 128 13.04 -0.78 1.96
CA ALA A 128 13.95 -1.23 0.89
C ALA A 128 13.19 -1.29 -0.45
N THR A 129 13.91 -1.31 -1.57
CA THR A 129 13.37 -1.70 -2.88
C THR A 129 13.07 -3.21 -2.92
N VAL A 130 12.25 -3.66 -3.87
CA VAL A 130 11.98 -5.09 -4.11
C VAL A 130 13.27 -5.80 -4.50
N ARG A 131 14.10 -5.14 -5.32
CA ARG A 131 15.44 -5.65 -5.66
C ARG A 131 16.33 -5.86 -4.43
N GLU A 132 16.50 -4.84 -3.60
CA GLU A 132 17.31 -4.94 -2.37
C GLU A 132 16.75 -6.00 -1.42
N ALA A 133 15.42 -6.09 -1.30
CA ALA A 133 14.76 -7.10 -0.48
C ALA A 133 15.06 -8.53 -0.96
N ARG A 134 15.07 -8.75 -2.27
CA ARG A 134 15.45 -10.03 -2.87
C ARG A 134 16.92 -10.36 -2.59
N GLU A 135 17.82 -9.41 -2.85
CA GLU A 135 19.26 -9.60 -2.64
C GLU A 135 19.58 -9.91 -1.17
N ASP A 136 18.98 -9.18 -0.24
CA ASP A 136 19.15 -9.43 1.20
C ASP A 136 18.58 -10.79 1.63
N LEU A 137 17.40 -11.18 1.12
CA LEU A 137 16.84 -12.51 1.36
C LEU A 137 17.75 -13.62 0.86
N TRP A 138 18.28 -13.51 -0.36
CA TRP A 138 19.22 -14.48 -0.93
C TRP A 138 20.50 -14.59 -0.10
N ASN A 139 21.06 -13.46 0.31
CA ASN A 139 22.26 -13.42 1.15
C ASN A 139 22.02 -14.09 2.51
N LYS A 140 20.85 -13.87 3.13
CA LYS A 140 20.51 -14.48 4.41
C LYS A 140 20.25 -15.97 4.30
N ALA A 141 19.63 -16.41 3.21
CA ALA A 141 19.39 -17.82 2.95
C ALA A 141 20.69 -18.58 2.61
N SER A 142 21.64 -17.94 1.92
CA SER A 142 22.91 -18.57 1.52
C SER A 142 23.88 -18.84 2.68
N ILE A 143 23.66 -18.21 3.82
CA ILE A 143 24.46 -18.39 5.05
C ILE A 143 23.68 -19.09 6.18
N GLY A 144 22.49 -19.63 5.87
CA GLY A 144 21.67 -20.37 6.84
C GLY A 144 21.02 -19.50 7.93
N GLU A 145 20.98 -18.17 7.78
CA GLU A 145 20.31 -17.30 8.77
C GLU A 145 18.78 -17.46 8.74
N VAL A 146 18.22 -17.82 7.59
CA VAL A 146 16.79 -18.10 7.42
C VAL A 146 16.56 -19.49 6.82
N GLN A 147 15.75 -20.30 7.50
CA GLN A 147 15.37 -21.62 7.05
C GLN A 147 14.34 -21.53 5.93
N CYS A 148 14.61 -22.29 4.86
CA CYS A 148 13.72 -22.41 3.72
C CYS A 148 13.45 -23.87 3.37
N ILE A 149 12.18 -24.15 3.06
CA ILE A 149 11.74 -25.41 2.46
C ILE A 149 11.13 -25.14 1.09
N ALA A 150 11.20 -26.13 0.20
CA ALA A 150 10.56 -26.07 -1.10
C ALA A 150 10.17 -27.46 -1.59
N VAL A 151 9.34 -27.53 -2.62
CA VAL A 151 9.08 -28.79 -3.34
C VAL A 151 10.12 -28.94 -4.44
N ARG A 152 10.94 -29.99 -4.36
CA ARG A 152 11.92 -30.32 -5.40
C ARG A 152 11.22 -30.94 -6.59
N LEU A 153 11.50 -30.44 -7.79
CA LEU A 153 10.73 -30.81 -8.98
C LEU A 153 11.07 -32.19 -9.55
N SER A 154 12.25 -32.74 -9.26
CA SER A 154 12.67 -34.05 -9.76
C SER A 154 11.86 -35.22 -9.19
N ASP A 155 11.42 -35.10 -7.93
CA ASP A 155 10.75 -36.18 -7.18
C ASP A 155 9.52 -35.70 -6.39
N GLN A 156 9.21 -34.41 -6.43
CA GLN A 156 8.05 -33.80 -5.76
C GLN A 156 8.10 -33.86 -4.23
N GLU A 157 9.28 -34.08 -3.65
CA GLU A 157 9.45 -34.09 -2.20
C GLU A 157 9.61 -32.67 -1.62
N VAL A 158 9.12 -32.49 -0.40
CA VAL A 158 9.38 -31.28 0.40
C VAL A 158 10.75 -31.43 1.04
N VAL A 159 11.69 -30.56 0.65
CA VAL A 159 13.08 -30.59 1.11
C VAL A 159 13.49 -29.22 1.66
N ALA A 160 14.46 -29.22 2.57
CA ALA A 160 15.19 -27.99 2.88
C ALA A 160 16.03 -27.60 1.66
N VAL A 161 16.00 -26.32 1.28
CA VAL A 161 16.85 -25.81 0.19
C VAL A 161 18.26 -25.62 0.75
N PRO A 162 19.29 -26.30 0.23
CA PRO A 162 20.65 -26.19 0.78
C PRO A 162 21.18 -24.76 0.71
N GLU A 163 21.84 -24.31 1.78
CA GLU A 163 22.40 -22.96 1.92
C GLU A 163 23.28 -22.59 0.72
N ILE A 164 24.20 -23.49 0.36
CA ILE A 164 25.14 -23.27 -0.75
C ILE A 164 24.46 -23.09 -2.11
N GLU A 165 23.25 -23.65 -2.30
CA GLU A 165 22.55 -23.56 -3.58
C GLU A 165 22.02 -22.14 -3.83
N TRP A 166 21.65 -21.38 -2.79
CA TRP A 166 21.06 -20.04 -2.94
C TRP A 166 21.90 -19.07 -3.76
N SER A 167 23.23 -19.14 -3.62
CA SER A 167 24.17 -18.31 -4.39
C SER A 167 24.12 -18.57 -5.90
N TYR A 168 23.57 -19.72 -6.31
CA TYR A 168 23.45 -20.16 -7.70
C TYR A 168 22.01 -20.20 -8.20
N LEU A 169 21.02 -19.93 -7.34
CA LEU A 169 19.59 -19.96 -7.71
C LEU A 169 19.13 -18.60 -8.22
N ASP A 170 18.37 -18.63 -9.32
CA ASP A 170 17.64 -17.49 -9.86
C ASP A 170 16.13 -17.72 -9.77
N LEU A 171 15.38 -16.62 -9.69
CA LEU A 171 13.93 -16.61 -9.67
C LEU A 171 13.38 -16.63 -11.10
N HIS A 172 12.54 -17.61 -11.38
CA HIS A 172 11.79 -17.75 -12.62
C HIS A 172 10.29 -17.76 -12.33
N GLN A 173 9.49 -17.30 -13.30
CA GLN A 173 8.05 -17.40 -13.23
C GLN A 173 7.56 -18.37 -14.31
N ASN A 174 6.76 -19.34 -13.89
CA ASN A 174 6.15 -20.33 -14.78
C ASN A 174 4.65 -20.40 -14.49
N HIS A 175 3.82 -20.03 -15.47
CA HIS A 175 2.36 -19.96 -15.33
C HIS A 175 1.88 -19.23 -14.06
N GLY A 176 2.48 -18.06 -13.77
CA GLY A 176 2.13 -17.24 -12.63
C GLY A 176 2.70 -17.72 -11.29
N ARG A 177 3.52 -18.79 -11.26
CA ARG A 177 4.13 -19.31 -10.04
C ARG A 177 5.63 -19.08 -10.00
N ASP A 178 6.12 -18.76 -8.82
CA ASP A 178 7.57 -18.65 -8.56
C ASP A 178 8.22 -20.03 -8.52
N GLU A 179 9.24 -20.19 -9.35
CA GLU A 179 10.13 -21.35 -9.39
C GLU A 179 11.59 -20.88 -9.26
N LEU A 180 12.45 -21.72 -8.70
CA LEU A 180 13.89 -21.45 -8.63
C LEU A 180 14.63 -22.40 -9.57
N CYS A 181 15.56 -21.88 -10.36
CA CYS A 181 16.46 -22.68 -11.19
C CYS A 181 17.91 -22.24 -10.97
N PHE A 182 18.87 -23.04 -11.41
CA PHE A 182 20.28 -22.62 -11.36
C PHE A 182 20.55 -21.58 -12.46
N GLN A 183 21.40 -20.58 -12.19
CA GLN A 183 21.80 -19.52 -13.14
C GLN A 183 22.24 -20.03 -14.53
N HIS A 184 22.79 -21.24 -14.60
CA HIS A 184 23.27 -21.87 -15.84
C HIS A 184 22.28 -22.90 -16.42
N SER A 185 21.06 -22.98 -15.90
CA SER A 185 20.04 -23.92 -16.34
C SER A 185 18.66 -23.26 -16.36
N SER A 186 17.97 -23.39 -17.48
CA SER A 186 16.56 -22.99 -17.57
C SER A 186 15.61 -24.01 -16.95
N THR A 187 16.11 -25.16 -16.47
CA THR A 187 15.28 -26.21 -15.88
C THR A 187 14.95 -25.85 -14.43
N PRO A 188 13.67 -25.64 -14.09
CA PRO A 188 13.26 -25.37 -12.72
C PRO A 188 13.65 -26.51 -11.77
N ARG A 189 14.18 -26.14 -10.61
CA ARG A 189 14.68 -27.06 -9.57
C ARG A 189 13.70 -27.15 -8.40
N TYR A 190 13.20 -26.00 -7.95
CA TYR A 190 12.31 -25.89 -6.80
C TYR A 190 11.06 -25.08 -7.13
N ARG A 191 9.96 -25.42 -6.47
CA ARG A 191 8.73 -24.63 -6.48
C ARG A 191 8.14 -24.53 -5.08
N ALA A 192 7.14 -23.67 -4.89
CA ALA A 192 6.43 -23.50 -3.62
C ALA A 192 7.37 -23.24 -2.45
N VAL A 193 8.34 -22.35 -2.67
CA VAL A 193 9.38 -21.95 -1.72
C VAL A 193 8.73 -21.25 -0.52
N LYS A 194 9.06 -21.69 0.69
CA LYS A 194 8.55 -21.15 1.93
C LYS A 194 9.64 -20.96 2.98
N PHE A 195 9.54 -19.87 3.73
CA PHE A 195 10.47 -19.50 4.78
C PHE A 195 9.80 -19.50 6.13
N ARG A 196 10.56 -19.81 7.18
CA ARG A 196 10.02 -19.83 8.54
C ARG A 196 9.72 -18.42 9.03
N LYS A 197 8.45 -18.11 9.31
CA LYS A 197 8.01 -16.75 9.70
C LYS A 197 8.77 -16.21 10.91
N SER A 198 8.99 -17.02 11.93
CA SER A 198 9.64 -16.57 13.17
C SER A 198 11.04 -16.01 12.93
N GLU A 199 11.80 -16.63 12.03
CA GLU A 199 13.15 -16.18 11.67
C GLU A 199 13.10 -14.94 10.79
N VAL A 200 12.18 -14.89 9.83
CA VAL A 200 11.93 -13.68 9.02
C VAL A 200 11.63 -12.46 9.92
N LEU A 201 10.76 -12.62 10.91
CA LEU A 201 10.42 -11.53 11.83
C LEU A 201 11.58 -11.16 12.78
N GLN A 202 12.46 -12.11 13.09
CA GLN A 202 13.61 -11.91 13.97
C GLN A 202 14.75 -11.15 13.27
N ILE A 203 15.12 -11.61 12.07
CA ILE A 203 16.16 -10.99 11.22
C ILE A 203 15.71 -9.59 10.86
N TRP A 204 14.46 -9.50 10.41
CA TRP A 204 13.92 -8.26 9.96
C TRP A 204 12.76 -7.76 10.79
N LYS A 205 13.11 -7.00 11.81
CA LYS A 205 12.17 -6.47 12.79
C LYS A 205 11.16 -5.53 12.14
N ALA A 206 9.94 -5.54 12.67
CA ALA A 206 8.91 -4.59 12.29
C ALA A 206 9.46 -3.15 12.34
N ALA A 207 9.07 -2.32 11.38
CA ALA A 207 9.40 -0.91 11.40
C ALA A 207 9.03 -0.36 12.77
N LYS A 208 9.97 0.35 13.42
CA LYS A 208 9.73 0.87 14.78
C LYS A 208 8.40 1.60 14.75
N ALA A 209 7.43 1.10 15.51
CA ALA A 209 6.07 1.61 15.55
C ALA A 209 6.02 3.13 15.78
N SER A 210 7.08 3.71 16.38
CA SER A 210 7.24 5.14 16.61
C SER A 210 7.42 5.99 15.34
N VAL A 211 7.99 5.48 14.26
CA VAL A 211 8.16 6.26 13.01
C VAL A 211 6.88 6.17 12.18
N ARG A 212 6.32 4.97 12.05
CA ARG A 212 5.07 4.70 11.31
C ARG A 212 3.86 5.37 11.95
N ALA A 213 3.61 5.15 13.25
CA ALA A 213 2.50 5.80 13.94
C ALA A 213 2.64 7.33 13.93
N ARG A 214 3.87 7.84 13.93
CA ARG A 214 4.14 9.27 13.81
C ARG A 214 3.81 9.78 12.42
N ARG A 215 4.22 9.11 11.34
CA ARG A 215 3.89 9.52 9.97
C ARG A 215 2.39 9.47 9.70
N ASP A 216 1.72 8.40 10.11
CA ASP A 216 0.27 8.24 9.93
C ASP A 216 -0.52 9.27 10.77
N ALA A 217 -0.05 9.58 11.97
CA ALA A 217 -0.59 10.70 12.75
C ALA A 217 -0.43 12.03 12.03
N GLN A 218 0.76 12.29 11.46
CA GLN A 218 1.06 13.52 10.73
C GLN A 218 0.16 13.69 9.50
N GLU A 219 -0.02 12.63 8.70
CA GLU A 219 -0.86 12.70 7.51
C GLU A 219 -2.34 12.89 7.87
N ARG A 220 -2.86 12.16 8.87
CA ARG A 220 -4.26 12.38 9.35
C ARG A 220 -4.48 13.81 9.86
N CYS A 221 -3.50 14.37 10.56
CA CYS A 221 -3.57 15.76 11.00
C CYS A 221 -3.53 16.73 9.81
N LYS A 222 -2.72 16.46 8.79
CA LYS A 222 -2.64 17.27 7.56
C LYS A 222 -3.99 17.27 6.84
N GLN A 223 -4.58 16.11 6.63
CA GLN A 223 -5.88 15.96 5.96
C GLN A 223 -7.01 16.65 6.73
N TRP A 224 -7.01 16.52 8.06
CA TRP A 224 -7.94 17.26 8.91
C TRP A 224 -7.79 18.78 8.74
N LEU A 225 -6.56 19.31 8.77
CA LEU A 225 -6.32 20.74 8.56
C LEU A 225 -6.76 21.22 7.18
N ILE A 226 -6.46 20.45 6.12
CA ILE A 226 -6.89 20.79 4.76
C ILE A 226 -8.41 20.89 4.69
N ARG A 227 -9.13 19.92 5.28
CA ARG A 227 -10.58 19.94 5.32
C ARG A 227 -11.11 21.17 6.05
N GLU A 228 -10.62 21.46 7.25
CA GLU A 228 -11.04 22.64 8.02
C GLU A 228 -10.76 23.96 7.30
N MET A 229 -9.56 24.10 6.74
CA MET A 229 -9.16 25.30 6.00
C MET A 229 -9.97 25.48 4.71
N SER A 230 -10.37 24.39 4.06
CA SER A 230 -11.19 24.44 2.86
C SER A 230 -12.64 24.82 3.18
N LEU A 231 -13.18 24.33 4.30
CA LEU A 231 -14.53 24.68 4.77
C LEU A 231 -14.62 26.14 5.23
N HIS A 232 -13.53 26.68 5.77
CA HIS A 232 -13.47 28.02 6.34
C HIS A 232 -12.37 28.87 5.69
N ARG A 233 -12.41 28.98 4.36
CA ARG A 233 -11.35 29.62 3.58
C ARG A 233 -11.21 31.13 3.86
N GLU A 234 -12.34 31.79 4.09
CA GLU A 234 -12.41 33.25 4.27
C GLU A 234 -12.32 33.68 5.74
N SER A 235 -12.54 32.77 6.69
CA SER A 235 -12.54 33.08 8.12
C SER A 235 -11.75 32.03 8.91
N GLN A 236 -10.83 32.50 9.75
CA GLN A 236 -10.04 31.62 10.60
C GLN A 236 -10.87 31.17 11.81
N THR A 237 -11.37 29.93 11.81
CA THR A 237 -12.14 29.37 12.93
C THR A 237 -11.27 29.08 14.15
N MET A 238 -9.97 28.86 13.96
CA MET A 238 -9.02 28.62 15.05
C MET A 238 -7.63 29.19 14.76
N SER A 239 -6.99 29.73 15.79
CA SER A 239 -5.59 30.18 15.72
C SER A 239 -4.64 28.99 15.54
N LYS A 240 -3.44 29.26 14.99
CA LYS A 240 -2.37 28.25 14.87
C LYS A 240 -2.04 27.56 16.20
N ALA A 241 -2.14 28.29 17.32
CA ALA A 241 -1.89 27.74 18.66
C ALA A 241 -2.99 26.78 19.11
N GLU A 242 -4.26 27.12 18.86
CA GLU A 242 -5.42 26.26 19.14
C GLU A 242 -5.35 24.98 18.29
N ALA A 243 -5.06 25.10 16.98
CA ALA A 243 -4.88 23.97 16.10
C ALA A 243 -3.68 23.07 16.51
N ALA A 244 -2.57 23.66 16.96
CA ALA A 244 -1.43 22.89 17.48
C ALA A 244 -1.80 22.11 18.75
N LYS A 245 -2.59 22.71 19.66
CA LYS A 245 -3.08 22.06 20.87
C LYS A 245 -4.02 20.91 20.53
N PHE A 246 -4.93 21.13 19.57
CA PHE A 246 -5.80 20.08 19.06
C PHE A 246 -5.01 18.95 18.42
N ALA A 247 -4.05 19.26 17.55
CA ALA A 247 -3.22 18.26 16.87
C ALA A 247 -2.39 17.40 17.84
N ARG A 248 -1.86 18.01 18.90
CA ARG A 248 -1.19 17.29 19.97
C ARG A 248 -2.13 16.34 20.70
N THR A 249 -3.32 16.80 21.04
CA THR A 249 -4.29 16.03 21.83
C THR A 249 -4.91 14.90 21.01
N ARG A 250 -5.26 15.18 19.75
CA ARG A 250 -6.01 14.26 18.89
C ARG A 250 -5.12 13.31 18.10
N PHE A 251 -3.94 13.76 17.68
CA PHE A 251 -3.04 13.00 16.81
C PHE A 251 -1.67 12.74 17.45
N GLY A 252 -1.40 13.21 18.67
CA GLY A 252 -0.10 12.99 19.32
C GLY A 252 1.06 13.75 18.67
N ILE A 253 0.78 14.82 17.91
CA ILE A 253 1.83 15.54 17.16
C ILE A 253 2.55 16.56 18.03
N ALA A 254 3.89 16.46 18.04
CA ALA A 254 4.77 17.43 18.68
C ALA A 254 4.75 18.80 17.97
N ARG A 255 5.23 19.85 18.63
CA ARG A 255 5.13 21.23 18.12
C ARG A 255 5.86 21.44 16.79
N ASP A 256 7.03 20.84 16.63
CA ASP A 256 7.87 21.11 15.46
C ASP A 256 7.35 20.45 14.17
N PRO A 257 6.97 19.15 14.17
CA PRO A 257 6.33 18.56 13.00
C PRO A 257 5.01 19.26 12.62
N PHE A 258 4.25 19.74 13.61
CA PHE A 258 3.02 20.49 13.34
C PHE A 258 3.26 21.76 12.51
N ARG A 259 4.39 22.44 12.69
CA ARG A 259 4.69 23.66 11.90
C ARG A 259 4.82 23.34 10.41
N ALA A 260 5.48 22.25 10.06
CA ALA A 260 5.63 21.81 8.67
C ALA A 260 4.26 21.41 8.08
N ILE A 261 3.48 20.64 8.83
CA ILE A 261 2.14 20.19 8.43
C ILE A 261 1.21 21.37 8.20
N TRP A 262 1.22 22.36 9.10
CA TRP A 262 0.41 23.57 8.99
C TRP A 262 0.72 24.35 7.71
N THR A 263 2.00 24.57 7.41
CA THR A 263 2.42 25.26 6.18
C THR A 263 2.02 24.49 4.93
N ALA A 264 2.19 23.16 4.94
CA ALA A 264 1.78 22.29 3.84
C ALA A 264 0.26 22.33 3.63
N ALA A 265 -0.53 22.27 4.70
CA ALA A 265 -1.99 22.33 4.64
C ALA A 265 -2.50 23.67 4.09
N ILE A 266 -1.92 24.80 4.52
CA ILE A 266 -2.27 26.13 3.99
C ILE A 266 -2.00 26.20 2.48
N LYS A 267 -0.83 25.73 2.05
CA LYS A 267 -0.47 25.73 0.63
C LYS A 267 -1.44 24.86 -0.18
N GLN A 268 -1.81 23.70 0.34
CA GLN A 268 -2.67 22.75 -0.36
C GLN A 268 -4.15 23.18 -0.39
N ALA A 269 -4.64 23.84 0.66
CA ALA A 269 -6.00 24.40 0.70
C ALA A 269 -6.10 25.81 0.07
N ASP A 270 -4.96 26.41 -0.29
CA ASP A 270 -4.82 27.82 -0.70
C ASP A 270 -5.61 28.75 0.25
N ALA A 271 -5.41 28.55 1.56
CA ALA A 271 -6.08 29.27 2.64
C ALA A 271 -5.18 30.36 3.20
N ARG A 272 -4.91 31.41 2.39
CA ARG A 272 -3.92 32.46 2.71
C ARG A 272 -4.23 33.25 3.99
N THR A 273 -5.51 33.40 4.33
CA THR A 273 -5.99 34.03 5.55
C THR A 273 -5.51 33.31 6.83
N TRP A 274 -5.27 31.99 6.75
CA TRP A 274 -4.75 31.17 7.85
C TRP A 274 -3.23 31.29 8.03
N ALA A 275 -2.53 31.89 7.05
CA ALA A 275 -1.09 32.14 7.11
C ALA A 275 -0.74 33.37 7.94
N LEU A 276 -1.64 34.35 7.98
CA LEU A 276 -1.48 35.57 8.76
C LEU A 276 -1.49 35.20 10.24
N GLY A 277 -0.42 35.56 10.97
CA GLY A 277 -0.31 35.34 12.41
C GLY A 277 -1.40 36.11 13.15
N GLY A 278 -2.58 35.51 13.27
CA GLY A 278 -3.79 36.19 13.72
C GLY A 278 -3.76 36.53 15.20
N ARG A 279 -3.58 37.82 15.51
CA ARG A 279 -4.34 38.44 16.59
C ARG A 279 -5.79 38.53 16.08
N ARG A 280 -6.74 37.86 16.75
CA ARG A 280 -8.16 37.81 16.34
C ARG A 280 -8.74 39.21 16.06
N PRO A 281 -9.40 39.47 14.92
CA PRO A 281 -10.08 40.74 14.64
C PRO A 281 -11.25 41.04 15.60
N ASP A 282 -11.88 40.03 16.18
CA ASP A 282 -13.16 40.20 16.90
C ASP A 282 -13.08 40.93 18.24
N LYS A 283 -11.92 40.95 18.91
CA LYS A 283 -11.82 41.68 20.19
C LYS A 283 -11.72 43.19 20.04
N GLN A 284 -11.55 43.72 18.83
CA GLN A 284 -11.44 45.15 18.59
C GLN A 284 -12.80 45.80 18.26
N ALA A 285 -13.73 45.04 17.66
CA ALA A 285 -15.10 45.49 17.43
C ALA A 285 -15.93 45.57 18.73
N GLU A 286 -15.70 44.66 19.69
CA GLU A 286 -16.43 44.63 20.96
C GLU A 286 -15.94 45.68 21.97
N LYS A 287 -14.68 46.12 21.85
CA LYS A 287 -14.12 47.21 22.67
C LYS A 287 -14.66 48.59 22.26
N ASN A 288 -15.00 48.78 20.98
CA ASN A 288 -15.54 50.05 20.48
C ASN A 288 -17.06 50.22 20.71
N ARG A 289 -17.76 49.15 21.14
CA ARG A 289 -19.18 49.22 21.55
C ARG A 289 -19.39 49.51 23.03
N ARG A 290 -18.36 49.43 23.87
CA ARG A 290 -18.42 49.73 25.32
C ARG A 290 -17.99 51.15 25.68
N THR A 291 -17.67 51.99 24.70
CA THR A 291 -17.21 53.38 24.89
C THR A 291 -18.12 54.43 24.24
N LYS A 292 -19.39 54.08 23.98
CA LYS A 292 -20.44 55.05 23.65
C LYS A 292 -21.53 55.01 24.69
#